data_AF-A0A929ZEZ1-F1
#
_entry.id   AF-A0A929ZEZ1-F1
#
_cell.length_a   1.000
_cell.length_b   1.000
_cell.length_c   1.000
_cell.angle_alpha   90.00
_cell.angle_beta   90.00
_cell.angle_gamma   90.00
#
_symmetry.space_group_name_H-M   'P 1'
#
loop_
_entity.id
_entity.type
_entity.pdbx_description
1 polymer ?
#
loop_
_entity_poly.entity_id
_entity_poly.type
_entity_poly.pdbx_seq_one_letter_code
_entity_poly.pdbx_strand_id
1 'polypeptide(L)'
;MTPDAVFTFANMDVFWLLLAFAGGAFAAMIGPNFAFAFTGVSILVGFSVTAATGNTMFLDYISFGPVFGPHIAFAGGVGASTYAAKKGLLPDGARDINSPLAGLNRPDVLLVGALYGAGGYVLHKLIVMIPWFGTHTDSVALTVVTSGIVARLMFGKTPVFHLPTRPEGSTRWLDWQEKPLQLLTISGFASLMAAGIATIIVGHIAPVSTDPQ
;
A
#
# COMPACT_ATOMS: atom_id res chain seq x y z
N MET A 1 11.80 -3.73 -23.37
CA MET A 1 10.43 -3.38 -23.79
C MET A 1 9.53 -3.82 -22.67
N THR A 2 9.02 -2.87 -21.89
CA THR A 2 7.80 -3.09 -21.09
C THR A 2 6.69 -3.53 -22.06
N PRO A 3 5.68 -4.31 -21.62
CA PRO A 3 4.54 -4.70 -22.46
C PRO A 3 3.67 -3.54 -22.96
N ASP A 4 4.10 -2.30 -22.71
CA ASP A 4 3.45 -1.07 -23.13
C ASP A 4 3.23 -1.09 -24.65
N ALA A 5 2.04 -0.66 -25.08
CA ALA A 5 1.67 -0.33 -26.47
C ALA A 5 0.77 -1.28 -27.27
N VAL A 6 -0.12 -2.06 -26.64
CA VAL A 6 -1.25 -2.64 -27.41
C VAL A 6 -2.50 -1.76 -27.35
N PHE A 7 -2.90 -1.28 -26.16
CA PHE A 7 -4.05 -0.38 -26.00
C PHE A 7 -3.82 0.62 -24.87
N THR A 8 -3.98 1.91 -25.18
CA THR A 8 -3.89 3.00 -24.19
C THR A 8 -5.21 3.75 -24.11
N PHE A 9 -5.59 4.16 -22.89
CA PHE A 9 -6.74 5.00 -22.61
C PHE A 9 -6.30 6.15 -21.70
N ALA A 10 -6.50 7.39 -22.13
CA ALA A 10 -6.12 8.59 -21.36
C ALA A 10 -4.67 8.57 -20.81
N ASN A 11 -3.69 8.18 -21.64
CA ASN A 11 -2.26 8.02 -21.27
C ASN A 11 -1.97 6.95 -20.21
N MET A 12 -2.90 6.01 -19.99
CA MET A 12 -2.70 4.82 -19.16
C MET A 12 -2.73 3.58 -20.06
N ASP A 13 -1.80 2.65 -19.83
CA ASP A 13 -1.82 1.37 -20.53
C ASP A 13 -2.87 0.44 -19.90
N VAL A 14 -3.69 -0.19 -20.75
CA VAL A 14 -4.71 -1.15 -20.32
C VAL A 14 -4.07 -2.34 -19.60
N PHE A 15 -2.87 -2.76 -20.01
CA PHE A 15 -2.11 -3.81 -19.35
C PHE A 15 -1.85 -3.49 -17.87
N TRP A 16 -1.35 -2.29 -17.59
CA TRP A 16 -1.06 -1.86 -16.23
C TRP A 16 -2.33 -1.67 -15.39
N LEU A 17 -3.42 -1.21 -16.00
CA LEU A 17 -4.71 -1.11 -15.32
C LEU A 17 -5.26 -2.50 -14.94
N LEU A 18 -5.14 -3.49 -15.83
CA LEU A 18 -5.53 -4.87 -15.55
C LEU A 18 -4.66 -5.50 -14.46
N LEU A 19 -3.35 -5.23 -14.47
CA LEU A 19 -2.46 -5.65 -13.39
C LEU A 19 -2.81 -4.98 -12.06
N ALA A 20 -3.17 -3.70 -12.06
CA ALA A 20 -3.64 -3.00 -10.87
C ALA A 20 -4.93 -3.62 -10.32
N PHE A 21 -5.87 -3.96 -11.20
CA PHE A 21 -7.09 -4.66 -10.85
C PHE A 21 -6.78 -6.04 -10.23
N ALA A 22 -5.93 -6.82 -10.88
CA ALA A 22 -5.53 -8.14 -10.37
C ALA A 22 -4.73 -8.04 -9.06
N GLY A 23 -3.86 -7.04 -8.91
CA GLY A 23 -3.06 -6.79 -7.71
C GLY A 23 -3.92 -6.44 -6.50
N GLY A 24 -4.96 -5.63 -6.71
CA GLY A 24 -5.95 -5.34 -5.66
C GLY A 24 -6.74 -6.57 -5.23
N ALA A 25 -7.14 -7.44 -6.17
CA ALA A 25 -7.78 -8.72 -5.87
C ALA A 25 -6.83 -9.66 -5.11
N PHE A 26 -5.58 -9.77 -5.57
CA PHE A 26 -4.54 -10.57 -4.94
C PHE A 26 -4.28 -10.16 -3.50
N ALA A 27 -4.18 -8.86 -3.26
CA ALA A 27 -4.00 -8.35 -1.91
C ALA A 27 -5.19 -8.65 -0.99
N ALA A 28 -6.43 -8.59 -1.51
CA ALA A 28 -7.59 -9.03 -0.76
C ALA A 28 -7.54 -10.53 -0.41
N MET A 29 -7.04 -11.37 -1.32
CA MET A 29 -6.92 -12.80 -1.07
C MET A 29 -6.03 -13.12 0.13
N ILE A 30 -4.90 -12.41 0.29
CA ILE A 30 -3.90 -12.69 1.32
C ILE A 30 -4.02 -11.81 2.57
N GLY A 31 -4.78 -10.73 2.52
CA GLY A 31 -4.95 -9.77 3.62
C GLY A 31 -4.05 -8.52 3.48
N PRO A 32 -4.52 -7.32 3.91
CA PRO A 32 -3.81 -6.07 3.69
C PRO A 32 -2.39 -6.00 4.28
N ASN A 33 -2.19 -6.49 5.50
CA ASN A 33 -0.88 -6.43 6.17
C ASN A 33 0.17 -7.24 5.40
N PHE A 34 -0.18 -8.46 5.01
CA PHE A 34 0.69 -9.31 4.21
C PHE A 34 0.96 -8.71 2.84
N ALA A 35 -0.05 -8.14 2.17
CA ALA A 35 0.13 -7.44 0.90
C ALA A 35 1.11 -6.27 1.00
N PHE A 36 1.07 -5.48 2.08
CA PHE A 36 2.03 -4.40 2.31
C PHE A 36 3.44 -4.93 2.61
N ALA A 37 3.56 -6.06 3.31
CA ALA A 37 4.86 -6.71 3.49
C ALA A 37 5.46 -7.19 2.16
N PHE A 38 4.64 -7.70 1.22
CA PHE A 38 5.07 -8.04 -0.14
C PHE A 38 5.61 -6.83 -0.90
N THR A 39 5.03 -5.63 -0.71
CA THR A 39 5.63 -4.39 -1.22
C THR A 39 7.06 -4.25 -0.72
N GLY A 40 7.30 -4.37 0.59
CA GLY A 40 8.63 -4.27 1.18
C GLY A 40 9.63 -5.28 0.61
N VAL A 41 9.24 -6.56 0.52
CA VAL A 41 10.08 -7.62 -0.08
C VAL A 41 10.39 -7.30 -1.54
N SER A 42 9.39 -6.86 -2.31
CA SER A 42 9.60 -6.46 -3.71
C SER A 42 10.51 -5.24 -3.85
N ILE A 43 10.53 -4.32 -2.90
CA ILE A 43 11.46 -3.17 -2.89
C ILE A 43 12.90 -3.66 -2.71
N LEU A 44 13.15 -4.61 -1.79
CA LEU A 44 14.49 -5.18 -1.59
C LEU A 44 15.02 -5.87 -2.86
N VAL A 45 14.15 -6.63 -3.54
CA VAL A 45 14.46 -7.22 -4.85
C VAL A 45 14.71 -6.12 -5.89
N GLY A 46 13.86 -5.10 -5.94
CA GLY A 46 14.01 -3.99 -6.89
C GLY A 46 15.33 -3.22 -6.72
N PHE A 47 15.77 -2.98 -5.47
CA PHE A 47 17.08 -2.39 -5.21
C PHE A 47 18.22 -3.28 -5.70
N SER A 48 18.11 -4.60 -5.49
CA SER A 48 19.11 -5.56 -5.97
C SER A 48 19.18 -5.58 -7.51
N VAL A 49 18.04 -5.57 -8.19
CA VAL A 49 17.97 -5.49 -9.66
C VAL A 49 18.56 -4.17 -10.16
N THR A 50 18.21 -3.05 -9.52
CA THR A 50 18.72 -1.72 -9.89
C THR A 50 20.24 -1.67 -9.72
N ALA A 51 20.77 -2.20 -8.61
CA ALA A 51 22.21 -2.25 -8.36
C ALA A 51 22.95 -3.14 -9.37
N ALA A 52 22.37 -4.27 -9.76
CA ALA A 52 23.00 -5.21 -10.69
C ALA A 52 22.93 -4.78 -12.16
N THR A 53 21.91 -4.01 -12.54
CA THR A 53 21.60 -3.73 -13.96
C THR A 53 21.54 -2.26 -14.34
N GLY A 54 21.52 -1.36 -13.36
CA GLY A 54 21.23 0.06 -13.55
C GLY A 54 19.78 0.38 -13.92
N ASN A 55 18.89 -0.63 -13.95
CA ASN A 55 17.51 -0.48 -14.41
C ASN A 55 16.51 -0.46 -13.24
N THR A 56 15.73 0.62 -13.14
CA THR A 56 14.72 0.83 -12.09
C THR A 56 13.36 0.22 -12.40
N MET A 57 13.16 -0.40 -13.57
CA MET A 57 11.86 -0.91 -14.02
C MET A 57 11.17 -1.81 -12.98
N PHE A 58 11.91 -2.62 -12.24
CA PHE A 58 11.33 -3.44 -11.18
C PHE A 58 10.75 -2.58 -10.05
N LEU A 59 11.50 -1.56 -9.59
CA LEU A 59 11.00 -0.61 -8.60
C LEU A 59 9.79 0.16 -9.12
N ASP A 60 9.86 0.66 -10.35
CA ASP A 60 8.86 1.58 -10.91
C ASP A 60 7.53 0.89 -11.24
N TYR A 61 7.58 -0.36 -11.73
CA TYR A 61 6.39 -1.07 -12.21
C TYR A 61 5.93 -2.21 -11.30
N ILE A 62 6.82 -2.83 -10.53
CA ILE A 62 6.45 -3.95 -9.67
C ILE A 62 6.33 -3.47 -8.22
N SER A 63 7.39 -2.87 -7.67
CA SER A 63 7.45 -2.55 -6.23
C SER A 63 6.58 -1.35 -5.85
N PHE A 64 6.76 -0.22 -6.54
CA PHE A 64 5.95 0.99 -6.37
C PHE A 64 4.91 1.17 -7.47
N GLY A 65 4.85 0.24 -8.42
CA GLY A 65 4.00 0.34 -9.58
C GLY A 65 2.66 -0.40 -9.48
N PRO A 66 2.04 -0.71 -10.63
CA PRO A 66 0.68 -1.24 -10.73
C PRO A 66 0.47 -2.67 -10.18
N VAL A 67 1.46 -3.27 -9.50
CA VAL A 67 1.36 -4.64 -8.97
C VAL A 67 1.37 -4.62 -7.44
N PHE A 68 2.52 -4.35 -6.82
CA PHE A 68 2.68 -4.34 -5.37
C PHE A 68 2.72 -2.96 -4.76
N GLY A 69 2.57 -1.89 -5.55
CA GLY A 69 2.49 -0.53 -5.04
C GLY A 69 1.46 -0.45 -3.90
N PRO A 70 1.74 0.23 -2.78
CA PRO A 70 0.80 0.33 -1.66
C PRO A 70 -0.58 0.89 -2.07
N HIS A 71 -0.57 1.80 -3.03
CA HIS A 71 -1.78 2.38 -3.60
C HIS A 71 -2.62 1.39 -4.43
N ILE A 72 -2.09 0.20 -4.74
CA ILE A 72 -2.76 -0.90 -5.44
C ILE A 72 -3.09 -2.02 -4.47
N ALA A 73 -2.05 -2.68 -3.96
CA ALA A 73 -2.17 -3.90 -3.19
C ALA A 73 -2.74 -3.61 -1.81
N PHE A 74 -2.04 -2.79 -1.01
CA PHE A 74 -2.52 -2.44 0.32
C PHE A 74 -3.89 -1.74 0.28
N ALA A 75 -4.07 -0.76 -0.62
CA ALA A 75 -5.37 -0.11 -0.83
C ALA A 75 -6.48 -1.11 -1.20
N GLY A 76 -6.20 -2.08 -2.09
CA GLY A 76 -7.10 -3.17 -2.45
C GLY A 76 -7.51 -4.01 -1.25
N GLY A 77 -6.54 -4.46 -0.46
CA GLY A 77 -6.81 -5.20 0.79
C GLY A 77 -7.68 -4.40 1.76
N VAL A 78 -7.37 -3.12 1.98
CA VAL A 78 -8.13 -2.23 2.88
C VAL A 78 -9.57 -2.03 2.39
N GLY A 79 -9.76 -1.78 1.10
CA GLY A 79 -11.10 -1.65 0.49
C GLY A 79 -11.93 -2.92 0.65
N ALA A 80 -11.33 -4.08 0.38
CA ALA A 80 -12.00 -5.37 0.55
C ALA A 80 -12.35 -5.66 2.02
N SER A 81 -11.41 -5.41 2.96
CA SER A 81 -11.61 -5.66 4.39
C SER A 81 -12.69 -4.75 4.97
N THR A 82 -12.70 -3.47 4.60
CA THR A 82 -13.74 -2.52 5.01
C THR A 82 -15.12 -2.89 4.47
N TYR A 83 -15.21 -3.35 3.22
CA TYR A 83 -16.45 -3.88 2.65
C TYR A 83 -16.93 -5.16 3.35
N ALA A 84 -16.04 -6.12 3.56
CA ALA A 84 -16.34 -7.37 4.27
C ALA A 84 -16.84 -7.11 5.69
N ALA A 85 -16.19 -6.18 6.40
CA ALA A 85 -16.62 -5.72 7.72
C ALA A 85 -18.01 -5.05 7.70
N LYS A 86 -18.31 -4.21 6.69
CA LYS A 86 -19.66 -3.64 6.52
C LYS A 86 -20.72 -4.73 6.36
N LYS A 87 -20.36 -5.84 5.69
CA LYS A 87 -21.22 -7.02 5.53
C LYS A 87 -21.27 -7.93 6.76
N GLY A 88 -20.56 -7.61 7.84
CA GLY A 88 -20.49 -8.43 9.05
C GLY A 88 -19.74 -9.74 8.85
N LEU A 89 -18.86 -9.83 7.85
CA LEU A 89 -18.09 -11.03 7.53
C LEU A 89 -16.78 -11.15 8.32
N LEU A 90 -16.36 -10.07 9.00
CA LEU A 90 -15.15 -10.02 9.82
C LEU A 90 -15.53 -9.81 11.29
N PRO A 91 -15.18 -10.74 12.21
CA PRO A 91 -15.51 -10.62 13.64
C PRO A 91 -14.97 -9.34 14.28
N ASP A 92 -13.70 -8.99 14.00
CA ASP A 92 -13.05 -7.79 14.53
C ASP A 92 -13.30 -6.54 13.65
N GLY A 93 -14.24 -6.65 12.71
CA GLY A 93 -14.58 -5.61 11.76
C GLY A 93 -13.45 -5.25 10.81
N ALA A 94 -13.42 -4.00 10.35
CA ALA A 94 -12.50 -3.55 9.30
C ALA A 94 -11.04 -3.43 9.75
N ARG A 95 -10.77 -3.68 11.04
CA ARG A 95 -9.45 -3.58 11.66
C ARG A 95 -8.64 -4.85 11.50
N ASP A 96 -9.33 -5.94 11.21
CA ASP A 96 -8.70 -7.18 10.82
C ASP A 96 -8.06 -7.01 9.44
N ILE A 97 -6.77 -6.66 9.48
CA ILE A 97 -5.92 -6.50 8.30
C ILE A 97 -5.06 -7.74 8.03
N ASN A 98 -5.21 -8.79 8.83
CA ASN A 98 -4.39 -9.99 8.73
C ASN A 98 -5.17 -11.15 8.10
N SER A 99 -6.49 -11.19 8.23
CA SER A 99 -7.27 -12.30 7.70
C SER A 99 -7.20 -12.39 6.16
N PRO A 100 -6.89 -13.58 5.60
CA PRO A 100 -7.00 -13.84 4.17
C PRO A 100 -8.49 -13.86 3.75
N LEU A 101 -8.92 -12.87 2.95
CA LEU A 101 -10.34 -12.73 2.60
C LEU A 101 -10.79 -13.76 1.55
N ALA A 102 -9.86 -14.44 0.88
CA ALA A 102 -10.17 -15.58 0.02
C ALA A 102 -10.95 -16.68 0.77
N GLY A 103 -10.66 -16.87 2.06
CA GLY A 103 -11.33 -17.84 2.93
C GLY A 103 -12.81 -17.52 3.19
N LEU A 104 -13.27 -16.30 2.92
CA LEU A 104 -14.67 -15.92 3.07
C LEU A 104 -15.57 -16.58 2.02
N ASN A 105 -15.00 -17.11 0.91
CA ASN A 105 -15.73 -17.64 -0.24
C ASN A 105 -16.75 -16.62 -0.82
N ARG A 106 -16.29 -15.38 -0.96
CA ARG A 106 -17.11 -14.22 -1.38
C ARG A 106 -16.45 -13.46 -2.52
N PRO A 107 -16.79 -13.78 -3.78
CA PRO A 107 -16.19 -13.12 -4.95
C PRO A 107 -16.41 -11.60 -4.97
N ASP A 108 -17.52 -11.13 -4.40
CA ASP A 108 -17.82 -9.70 -4.26
C ASP A 108 -16.79 -8.96 -3.39
N VAL A 109 -16.25 -9.60 -2.35
CA VAL A 109 -15.19 -9.01 -1.52
C VAL A 109 -13.88 -8.85 -2.32
N LEU A 110 -13.51 -9.86 -3.12
CA LEU A 110 -12.31 -9.82 -3.95
C LEU A 110 -12.45 -8.80 -5.09
N LEU A 111 -13.65 -8.69 -5.68
CA LEU A 111 -13.97 -7.67 -6.68
C LEU A 111 -13.85 -6.25 -6.13
N VAL A 112 -14.26 -6.00 -4.88
CA VAL A 112 -14.04 -4.70 -4.25
C VAL A 112 -12.54 -4.43 -4.11
N GLY A 113 -11.75 -5.41 -3.68
CA GLY A 113 -10.29 -5.26 -3.65
C GLY A 113 -9.70 -4.92 -5.01
N ALA A 114 -10.18 -5.58 -6.07
CA ALA A 114 -9.77 -5.33 -7.44
C ALA A 114 -10.11 -3.90 -7.91
N LEU A 115 -11.32 -3.43 -7.61
CA LEU A 115 -11.76 -2.07 -7.93
C LEU A 115 -10.93 -1.02 -7.19
N TYR A 116 -10.54 -1.28 -5.94
CA TYR A 116 -9.65 -0.41 -5.19
C TYR A 116 -8.23 -0.40 -5.77
N GLY A 117 -7.71 -1.53 -6.22
CA GLY A 117 -6.42 -1.59 -6.91
C GLY A 117 -6.42 -0.76 -8.20
N ALA A 118 -7.41 -0.97 -9.07
CA ALA A 118 -7.58 -0.18 -10.29
C ALA A 118 -7.81 1.32 -10.01
N GLY A 119 -8.68 1.64 -9.05
CA GLY A 119 -8.97 3.01 -8.64
C GLY A 119 -7.74 3.72 -8.07
N GLY A 120 -6.91 3.00 -7.30
CA GLY A 120 -5.64 3.49 -6.80
C GLY A 120 -4.66 3.82 -7.94
N TYR A 121 -4.53 2.94 -8.93
CA TYR A 121 -3.69 3.23 -10.11
C TYR A 121 -4.14 4.50 -10.84
N VAL A 122 -5.45 4.62 -11.11
CA VAL A 122 -6.03 5.78 -11.78
C VAL A 122 -5.78 7.05 -10.98
N LEU A 123 -6.08 7.04 -9.67
CA LEU A 123 -5.89 8.20 -8.80
C LEU A 123 -4.42 8.61 -8.72
N HIS A 124 -3.51 7.66 -8.56
CA HIS A 124 -2.06 7.94 -8.58
C HIS A 124 -1.64 8.62 -9.88
N LYS A 125 -2.05 8.09 -11.04
CA LYS A 125 -1.73 8.68 -12.35
C LYS A 125 -2.31 10.09 -12.49
N LEU A 126 -3.53 10.33 -12.02
CA LEU A 126 -4.14 11.66 -12.02
C LEU A 126 -3.37 12.65 -11.14
N ILE A 127 -2.93 12.24 -9.94
CA ILE A 127 -2.11 13.09 -9.05
C ILE A 127 -0.78 13.46 -9.73
N VAL A 128 -0.11 12.50 -10.35
CA VAL A 128 1.17 12.73 -11.05
C VAL A 128 1.01 13.68 -12.24
N MET A 129 -0.17 13.71 -12.88
CA MET A 129 -0.47 14.63 -13.98
C MET A 129 -0.67 16.10 -13.55
N ILE A 130 -0.84 16.39 -12.25
CA ILE A 130 -1.06 17.76 -11.77
C ILE A 130 0.29 18.50 -11.80
N PRO A 131 0.43 19.58 -12.60
CA PRO A 131 1.68 20.34 -12.68
C PRO A 131 2.11 20.86 -11.31
N TRP A 132 3.42 20.82 -11.05
CA TRP A 132 4.05 21.14 -9.76
C TRP A 132 3.67 20.19 -8.62
N PHE A 133 2.38 19.94 -8.39
CA PHE A 133 1.93 19.12 -7.27
C PHE A 133 2.38 17.66 -7.38
N GLY A 134 2.22 17.04 -8.55
CA GLY A 134 2.56 15.63 -8.77
C GLY A 134 4.05 15.31 -8.60
N THR A 135 4.94 16.29 -8.78
CA THR A 135 6.39 16.14 -8.61
C THR A 135 6.90 16.54 -7.23
N HIS A 136 6.09 17.23 -6.42
CA HIS A 136 6.46 17.71 -5.08
C HIS A 136 5.65 17.02 -3.96
N THR A 137 4.89 15.99 -4.31
CA THR A 137 4.12 15.18 -3.35
C THR A 137 4.45 13.71 -3.53
N ASP A 138 4.36 12.94 -2.45
CA ASP A 138 4.35 11.49 -2.53
C ASP A 138 2.97 11.05 -3.02
N SER A 139 2.85 10.89 -4.34
CA SER A 139 1.60 10.52 -4.99
C SER A 139 1.12 9.13 -4.59
N VAL A 140 2.01 8.21 -4.20
CA VAL A 140 1.65 6.86 -3.73
C VAL A 140 1.01 6.96 -2.35
N ALA A 141 1.68 7.61 -1.39
CA ALA A 141 1.17 7.78 -0.03
C ALA A 141 -0.15 8.56 -0.03
N LEU A 142 -0.25 9.65 -0.81
CA LEU A 142 -1.47 10.43 -0.94
C LEU A 142 -2.63 9.61 -1.50
N THR A 143 -2.36 8.72 -2.46
CA THR A 143 -3.38 7.82 -3.02
C THR A 143 -3.88 6.83 -1.97
N VAL A 144 -3.00 6.28 -1.13
CA VAL A 144 -3.39 5.37 -0.04
C VAL A 144 -4.29 6.08 0.97
N VAL A 145 -3.91 7.28 1.41
CA VAL A 145 -4.70 8.09 2.35
C VAL A 145 -6.08 8.39 1.77
N THR A 146 -6.12 8.87 0.52
CA THR A 146 -7.37 9.17 -0.18
C THR A 146 -8.24 7.92 -0.32
N SER A 147 -7.67 6.78 -0.67
CA SER A 147 -8.38 5.50 -0.77
C SER A 147 -8.99 5.06 0.56
N GLY A 148 -8.25 5.26 1.66
CA GLY A 148 -8.76 5.02 3.02
C GLY A 148 -9.93 5.94 3.38
N ILE A 149 -9.88 7.22 3.01
CA ILE A 149 -10.99 8.16 3.16
C ILE A 149 -12.21 7.69 2.36
N VAL A 150 -12.02 7.27 1.10
CA VAL A 150 -13.09 6.72 0.27
C VAL A 150 -13.70 5.46 0.91
N ALA A 151 -12.88 4.54 1.42
CA ALA A 151 -13.37 3.36 2.15
C ALA A 151 -14.19 3.75 3.39
N ARG A 152 -13.75 4.77 4.13
CA ARG A 152 -14.49 5.29 5.28
C ARG A 152 -15.84 5.89 4.87
N LEU A 153 -15.89 6.66 3.78
CA LEU A 153 -17.13 7.26 3.27
C LEU A 153 -18.10 6.20 2.73
N MET A 154 -17.59 5.21 2.01
CA MET A 154 -18.40 4.18 1.36
C MET A 154 -18.91 3.11 2.33
N PHE A 155 -18.08 2.72 3.30
CA PHE A 155 -18.31 1.54 4.13
C PHE A 155 -18.32 1.80 5.64
N GLY A 156 -17.88 2.98 6.08
CA GLY A 156 -17.93 3.37 7.48
C GLY A 156 -19.34 3.63 8.01
N LYS A 157 -19.49 3.54 9.33
CA LYS A 157 -20.72 3.89 10.05
C LYS A 157 -20.70 5.28 10.67
N THR A 158 -19.54 5.93 10.70
CA THR A 158 -19.32 7.24 11.32
C THR A 158 -18.61 8.17 10.33
N PRO A 159 -18.68 9.50 10.53
CA PRO A 159 -17.99 10.46 9.69
C PRO A 159 -16.47 10.22 9.61
N VAL A 160 -15.84 10.79 8.58
CA VAL A 160 -14.37 10.76 8.42
C VAL A 160 -13.69 11.52 9.55
N PHE A 161 -14.20 12.70 9.87
CA PHE A 161 -13.73 13.51 10.98
C PHE A 161 -14.67 13.34 12.17
N HIS A 162 -14.17 12.74 13.25
CA HIS A 162 -14.85 12.69 14.53
C HIS A 162 -13.84 12.90 15.65
N LEU A 163 -14.33 13.24 16.85
CA LEU A 163 -13.48 13.41 18.02
C LEU A 163 -12.66 12.14 18.29
N PRO A 164 -11.40 12.25 18.73
CA PRO A 164 -10.57 11.09 19.05
C PRO A 164 -11.28 10.17 20.04
N THR A 165 -11.62 8.97 19.58
CA THR A 165 -12.10 7.90 20.45
C THR A 165 -10.95 7.39 21.29
N ARG A 166 -11.13 7.30 22.61
CA ARG A 166 -10.17 6.61 23.48
C ARG A 166 -9.99 5.18 22.98
N PRO A 167 -8.75 4.64 22.93
CA PRO A 167 -8.49 3.28 22.48
C PRO A 167 -8.83 2.29 23.60
N GLU A 168 -10.11 1.99 23.77
CA GLU A 168 -10.63 1.09 24.83
C GLU A 168 -11.56 0.04 24.21
N GLY A 169 -11.51 -1.20 24.67
CA GLY A 169 -12.40 -2.27 24.18
C GLY A 169 -12.36 -2.40 22.65
N SER A 170 -13.48 -2.18 21.96
CA SER A 170 -13.57 -2.32 20.50
C SER A 170 -12.96 -1.17 19.69
N THR A 171 -12.45 -0.10 20.33
CA THR A 171 -11.83 1.06 19.65
C THR A 171 -10.30 1.07 19.69
N ARG A 172 -9.63 0.11 20.36
CA ARG A 172 -8.16 -0.09 20.29
C ARG A 172 -7.74 -1.11 19.24
N TRP A 173 -6.61 -0.90 18.58
CA TRP A 173 -6.23 -1.71 17.41
C TRP A 173 -5.55 -3.01 17.84
N LEU A 174 -4.63 -2.91 18.79
CA LEU A 174 -3.99 -4.03 19.48
C LEU A 174 -4.05 -3.74 20.98
N ASP A 175 -4.30 -4.77 21.78
CA ASP A 175 -4.43 -4.63 23.24
C ASP A 175 -3.14 -4.13 23.90
N TRP A 176 -1.98 -4.44 23.32
CA TRP A 176 -0.65 -4.07 23.84
C TRP A 176 -0.08 -2.78 23.25
N GLN A 177 -0.86 -2.04 22.44
CA GLN A 177 -0.43 -0.82 21.77
C GLN A 177 -1.36 0.36 22.06
N GLU A 178 -1.86 0.45 23.30
CA GLU A 178 -2.80 1.48 23.74
C GLU A 178 -2.14 2.57 24.61
N LYS A 179 -0.99 2.28 25.27
CA LYS A 179 -0.34 3.23 26.19
C LYS A 179 0.71 4.09 25.47
N PRO A 180 0.80 5.40 25.77
CA PRO A 180 1.82 6.27 25.18
C PRO A 180 3.25 5.71 25.31
N LEU A 181 3.59 5.12 26.46
CA LEU A 181 4.90 4.53 26.67
C LEU A 181 5.16 3.35 25.73
N GLN A 182 4.20 2.43 25.54
CA GLN A 182 4.34 1.31 24.61
C GLN A 182 4.55 1.79 23.18
N LEU A 183 3.75 2.78 22.76
CA LEU A 183 3.87 3.41 21.44
C LEU A 183 5.25 4.07 21.24
N LEU A 184 5.70 4.85 22.22
CA LEU A 184 7.01 5.52 22.18
C LEU A 184 8.15 4.51 22.17
N THR A 185 8.07 3.44 22.96
CA THR A 185 9.09 2.40 22.99
C THR A 185 9.19 1.67 21.65
N ILE A 186 8.07 1.17 21.12
CA ILE A 186 8.05 0.44 19.83
C ILE A 186 8.52 1.35 18.70
N SER A 187 7.97 2.56 18.62
CA SER A 187 8.32 3.53 17.56
C SER A 187 9.76 3.99 17.68
N GLY A 188 10.26 4.20 18.91
CA GLY A 188 11.62 4.62 19.18
C GLY A 188 12.64 3.59 18.70
N PHE A 189 12.46 2.31 19.04
CA PHE A 189 13.35 1.25 18.57
C PHE A 189 13.27 1.02 17.06
N ALA A 190 12.06 1.04 16.48
CA ALA A 190 11.90 0.90 15.03
C ALA A 190 12.57 2.06 14.28
N SER A 191 12.39 3.30 14.77
CA SER A 191 13.01 4.49 14.18
C SER A 191 14.53 4.48 14.33
N LEU A 192 15.04 4.06 15.49
CA LEU A 192 16.48 3.95 15.74
C LEU A 192 17.13 2.93 14.78
N MET A 193 16.49 1.77 14.59
CA MET A 193 16.96 0.77 13.64
C MET A 193 16.97 1.32 12.21
N ALA A 194 15.86 1.93 11.76
CA ALA A 194 15.74 2.48 10.42
C ALA A 194 16.78 3.60 10.18
N ALA A 195 16.93 4.53 11.13
CA ALA A 195 17.90 5.62 11.04
C ALA A 195 19.34 5.10 11.04
N GLY A 196 19.67 4.12 11.90
CA GLY A 196 21.01 3.52 11.96
C GLY A 196 21.39 2.78 10.67
N ILE A 197 20.46 2.04 10.06
CA ILE A 197 20.72 1.40 8.77
C ILE A 197 20.90 2.45 7.67
N ALA A 198 20.04 3.48 7.63
CA ALA A 198 20.15 4.54 6.63
C ALA A 198 21.50 5.28 6.71
N THR A 199 21.99 5.60 7.91
CA THR A 199 23.29 6.26 8.08
C THR A 199 24.46 5.36 7.67
N ILE A 200 24.39 4.04 7.93
CA ILE A 200 25.42 3.10 7.45
C ILE A 200 25.44 3.05 5.92
N ILE A 201 24.27 2.91 5.29
CA ILE A 201 24.16 2.85 3.81
C ILE A 201 24.73 4.12 3.19
N VAL A 202 24.31 5.30 3.65
CA VAL A 202 24.80 6.58 3.11
C VAL A 202 26.28 6.80 3.43
N GLY A 203 26.73 6.43 4.64
CA GLY A 203 28.10 6.69 5.08
C GLY A 203 29.14 5.75 4.51
N HIS A 204 28.78 4.50 4.19
CA HIS A 204 29.75 3.47 3.79
C HIS A 204 29.46 2.85 2.42
N ILE A 205 28.19 2.70 2.02
CA ILE A 205 27.85 1.99 0.78
C ILE A 205 27.78 2.97 -0.40
N ALA A 206 27.12 4.12 -0.22
CA ALA A 206 26.99 5.11 -1.28
C ALA A 206 28.34 5.63 -1.83
N PRO A 207 29.36 5.95 -0.99
CA PRO A 207 30.65 6.43 -1.49
C PRO A 207 31.44 5.37 -2.27
N VAL A 208 31.31 4.09 -1.91
CA VAL A 208 31.99 2.97 -2.60
C VAL A 208 31.35 2.69 -3.95
N SER A 209 30.04 2.97 -4.10
CA SER A 209 29.32 2.80 -5.36
C SER A 209 29.64 3.86 -6.42
N THR A 210 30.14 5.03 -6.02
CA THR A 210 30.51 6.13 -6.92
C THR A 210 31.90 5.97 -7.55
N ASP A 211 32.75 5.10 -7.01
CA ASP A 211 34.10 4.81 -7.54
C ASP A 211 34.42 3.31 -7.37
N PRO A 212 33.77 2.42 -8.14
CA PRO A 212 33.95 0.98 -8.02
C PRO A 212 35.35 0.57 -8.50
N GLN A 213 36.10 -0.16 -7.65
CA GLN A 213 37.36 -0.79 -8.03
C GLN A 213 37.16 -1.90 -9.08
#